data_AF-A0A139INB0-F1
#
_entry.id   AF-A0A139INB0-F1
#
_cell.length_a   1.000
_cell.length_b   1.000
_cell.length_c   1.000
_cell.angle_alpha   90.00
_cell.angle_beta   90.00
_cell.angle_gamma   90.00
#
_symmetry.space_group_name_H-M   'P 1'
#
loop_
_entity.id
_entity.type
_entity.pdbx_description
1 polymer ?
#
loop_
_entity_poly.entity_id
_entity_poly.type
_entity_poly.pdbx_seq_one_letter_code
_entity_poly.pdbx_strand_id
1 'polypeptide(L)'
;MASRSLASRMSSNMGCNSSLRALVPCSRPPTVASLLYVQSCQRSRNFATQAGIVDRVSGSAFITPDLYNPKPNPLATATRPQGPAYWRQIGMWKDVTEDQFLSYRWQASLDIQTSSSNTIDRKDKLLRFLEHVLPEHIPHPRTSAWAKIKTRDDFLADVEAGMKAAPMSVRLTPHMLSVANWNDPFSDPIRRQFIPLGSTITPDHPALTLDSLHETDDSPVPGLVHRYPDKVLFLATSVCPVYCRFCTRSYAVGNNTESVTKASQKPGRKRWETMFAYIESNPAVQDVVVSGGDSYYLQPAQLRLVGERLLSIPNVQRIRFATKGLGVCPMRILEGGDEWPDVFVELSNQGRAMGKQVAMHTHINHPREMTWVTEKAARLLFQKGVTVRNQSVLLRGVNDDVATMGNLIRRLADLNIQPYYVYQSDMVRGVEDLRTPLSRILELERNIRGTIAGFMMPQFVVDLPGGGGKRLANSFEKYDEESGVSTWKAPGVAGDEEFTYHDPVSAKDDS
;
A
#
# COMPACT_ATOMS: atom_id res chain seq x y z
N MET A 1 22.73 26.49 59.79
CA MET A 1 21.87 26.51 60.98
C MET A 1 20.80 25.45 60.82
N ALA A 2 20.78 24.49 61.75
CA ALA A 2 19.67 23.65 62.24
C ALA A 2 18.63 23.05 61.25
N SER A 3 18.09 21.83 61.36
CA SER A 3 18.39 20.55 62.04
C SER A 3 17.09 19.72 61.99
N ARG A 4 17.22 18.38 61.90
CA ARG A 4 16.30 17.32 62.41
C ARG A 4 14.98 17.08 61.63
N SER A 5 14.70 15.88 61.11
CA SER A 5 14.52 14.54 61.70
C SER A 5 13.11 14.31 62.25
N LEU A 6 12.37 13.32 61.73
CA LEU A 6 11.91 12.14 62.49
C LEU A 6 11.01 11.20 61.66
N ALA A 7 11.07 9.92 62.05
CA ALA A 7 10.44 8.75 61.46
C ALA A 7 9.30 8.20 62.36
N SER A 8 8.73 7.07 61.91
CA SER A 8 7.95 6.05 62.65
C SER A 8 6.42 6.23 62.61
N ARG A 9 5.54 5.20 62.67
CA ARG A 9 5.56 3.72 62.61
C ARG A 9 4.09 3.25 62.74
N MET A 10 3.77 2.05 62.21
CA MET A 10 2.79 1.05 62.75
C MET A 10 1.28 1.41 62.70
N SER A 11 0.29 0.52 62.50
CA SER A 11 0.20 -0.96 62.51
C SER A 11 -1.22 -1.46 62.08
N SER A 12 -1.25 -2.61 61.39
CA SER A 12 -2.14 -3.81 61.51
C SER A 12 -3.66 -3.76 61.78
N ASN A 13 -4.44 -4.48 60.95
CA ASN A 13 -5.22 -5.71 61.27
C ASN A 13 -6.14 -6.09 60.07
N MET A 14 -6.05 -7.27 59.44
CA MET A 14 -6.44 -8.66 59.82
C MET A 14 -7.92 -9.04 59.57
N GLY A 15 -8.11 -10.20 58.90
CA GLY A 15 -9.36 -10.98 58.74
C GLY A 15 -9.77 -11.14 57.27
N CYS A 16 -9.42 -12.18 56.51
CA CYS A 16 -9.56 -13.65 56.66
C CYS A 16 -11.03 -14.12 56.72
N ASN A 17 -11.55 -14.68 55.62
CA ASN A 17 -12.20 -15.99 55.66
C ASN A 17 -12.37 -16.65 54.29
N SER A 18 -12.25 -17.98 54.36
CA SER A 18 -12.08 -18.99 53.32
C SER A 18 -13.34 -19.82 53.06
N SER A 19 -13.47 -20.43 51.86
CA SER A 19 -13.95 -21.81 51.58
C SER A 19 -14.25 -21.95 50.07
N LEU A 20 -13.60 -22.79 49.25
CA LEU A 20 -13.48 -24.27 49.13
C LEU A 20 -14.62 -24.98 48.33
N ARG A 21 -14.19 -25.62 47.21
CA ARG A 21 -14.70 -26.86 46.53
C ARG A 21 -16.03 -26.80 45.73
N ALA A 22 -16.30 -27.57 44.67
CA ALA A 22 -15.55 -28.44 43.75
C ALA A 22 -16.47 -28.94 42.59
N LEU A 23 -15.84 -29.31 41.46
CA LEU A 23 -16.14 -30.17 40.27
C LEU A 23 -17.43 -31.05 40.14
N VAL A 24 -18.17 -30.90 39.00
CA VAL A 24 -18.47 -31.84 37.83
C VAL A 24 -19.10 -33.26 38.09
N PRO A 25 -19.78 -34.04 37.14
CA PRO A 25 -20.46 -33.87 35.81
C PRO A 25 -21.88 -34.59 35.63
N CYS A 26 -22.39 -34.56 34.39
CA CYS A 26 -23.08 -35.67 33.63
C CYS A 26 -24.63 -35.81 33.62
N SER A 27 -25.26 -35.69 32.43
CA SER A 27 -25.89 -36.81 31.66
C SER A 27 -26.95 -36.36 30.62
N ARG A 28 -26.94 -37.01 29.44
CA ARG A 28 -27.96 -37.14 28.36
C ARG A 28 -28.25 -38.66 28.21
N PRO A 29 -29.18 -39.17 27.38
CA PRO A 29 -30.48 -38.72 26.80
C PRO A 29 -31.59 -39.81 27.06
N PRO A 30 -32.75 -39.94 26.33
CA PRO A 30 -32.79 -40.55 24.99
C PRO A 30 -33.90 -40.05 24.01
N THR A 31 -33.76 -40.51 22.77
CA THR A 31 -34.64 -40.46 21.59
C THR A 31 -35.76 -41.51 21.60
N VAL A 32 -36.94 -41.21 21.01
CA VAL A 32 -37.83 -42.21 20.37
C VAL A 32 -38.49 -41.60 19.12
N ALA A 33 -38.45 -42.37 18.04
CA ALA A 33 -38.99 -42.10 16.72
C ALA A 33 -40.50 -42.39 16.61
N SER A 34 -41.17 -41.80 15.61
CA SER A 34 -42.40 -42.37 15.04
C SER A 34 -42.50 -41.98 13.56
N LEU A 35 -42.34 -43.00 12.70
CA LEU A 35 -42.71 -43.02 11.29
C LEU A 35 -44.23 -43.00 11.16
N LEU A 36 -44.76 -42.32 10.15
CA LEU A 36 -45.93 -42.77 9.39
C LEU A 36 -45.76 -42.38 7.92
N TYR A 37 -46.22 -43.29 7.08
CA TYR A 37 -45.82 -43.55 5.70
C TYR A 37 -47.10 -43.58 4.87
N VAL A 38 -47.21 -42.82 3.78
CA VAL A 38 -48.07 -43.20 2.63
C VAL A 38 -47.42 -42.71 1.34
N GLN A 39 -47.23 -43.67 0.43
CA GLN A 39 -46.67 -43.59 -0.91
C GLN A 39 -47.57 -42.81 -1.88
N SER A 40 -46.97 -42.20 -2.90
CA SER A 40 -47.32 -42.58 -4.27
C SER A 40 -46.14 -42.32 -5.22
N CYS A 41 -45.99 -43.25 -6.14
CA CYS A 41 -44.87 -43.45 -7.03
C CYS A 41 -45.17 -42.78 -8.37
N GLN A 42 -44.35 -41.82 -8.81
CA GLN A 42 -44.20 -41.53 -10.23
C GLN A 42 -42.72 -41.35 -10.57
N ARG A 43 -42.24 -42.29 -11.38
CA ARG A 43 -40.96 -42.27 -12.07
C ARG A 43 -40.80 -40.94 -12.82
N SER A 44 -39.75 -40.18 -12.51
CA SER A 44 -39.15 -39.29 -13.50
C SER A 44 -37.63 -39.36 -13.39
N ARG A 45 -37.02 -39.31 -14.57
CA ARG A 45 -35.68 -39.77 -14.89
C ARG A 45 -34.62 -38.87 -14.26
N ASN A 46 -33.49 -39.44 -13.86
CA ASN A 46 -32.26 -38.71 -13.64
C ASN A 46 -31.96 -37.83 -14.86
N PHE A 47 -32.02 -36.51 -14.69
CA PHE A 47 -31.31 -35.56 -15.52
C PHE A 47 -30.31 -34.83 -14.64
N ALA A 48 -29.05 -35.27 -14.72
CA ALA A 48 -27.93 -34.45 -14.30
C ALA A 48 -27.83 -33.27 -15.27
N THR A 49 -27.97 -32.05 -14.75
CA THR A 49 -27.49 -30.84 -15.43
C THR A 49 -26.83 -29.92 -14.41
N GLN A 50 -25.75 -29.27 -14.85
CA GLN A 50 -25.06 -28.21 -14.15
C GLN A 50 -26.02 -27.02 -13.91
N ALA A 51 -25.81 -26.35 -12.78
CA ALA A 51 -26.39 -25.07 -12.35
C ALA A 51 -27.71 -25.12 -11.55
N GLY A 52 -27.64 -24.56 -10.33
CA GLY A 52 -28.77 -23.91 -9.65
C GLY A 52 -29.44 -24.71 -8.54
N ILE A 53 -29.27 -24.24 -7.30
CA ILE A 53 -30.20 -24.55 -6.20
C ILE A 53 -31.33 -23.50 -6.27
N VAL A 54 -32.57 -23.96 -6.45
CA VAL A 54 -33.83 -23.25 -6.18
C VAL A 54 -34.32 -23.79 -4.83
N ASP A 55 -34.96 -23.11 -3.87
CA ASP A 55 -35.92 -22.00 -3.84
C ASP A 55 -36.06 -21.56 -2.37
N ARG A 56 -36.46 -20.31 -2.11
CA ARG A 56 -37.41 -20.00 -1.02
C ARG A 56 -38.05 -18.62 -1.23
N VAL A 57 -39.21 -18.64 -1.87
CA VAL A 57 -40.41 -17.85 -1.51
C VAL A 57 -40.16 -16.35 -1.29
N SER A 58 -39.70 -15.65 -2.32
CA SER A 58 -40.10 -14.28 -2.63
C SER A 58 -39.58 -13.99 -4.03
N GLY A 59 -40.44 -13.46 -4.91
CA GLY A 59 -40.17 -13.27 -6.33
C GLY A 59 -39.09 -12.23 -6.68
N SER A 60 -38.01 -12.13 -5.91
CA SER A 60 -36.78 -11.46 -6.34
C SER A 60 -35.90 -12.50 -7.04
N ALA A 61 -35.86 -12.44 -8.37
CA ALA A 61 -34.74 -13.02 -9.09
C ALA A 61 -33.47 -12.40 -8.51
N PHE A 62 -32.56 -13.22 -7.97
CA PHE A 62 -31.18 -12.78 -7.85
C PHE A 62 -30.77 -12.44 -9.28
N ILE A 63 -30.59 -11.16 -9.56
CA ILE A 63 -29.72 -10.78 -10.66
C ILE A 63 -28.37 -11.31 -10.20
N THR A 64 -27.99 -12.51 -10.66
CA THR A 64 -26.59 -12.81 -10.88
C THR A 64 -26.33 -12.22 -12.24
N PRO A 65 -25.83 -10.98 -12.35
CA PRO A 65 -25.24 -10.62 -13.62
C PRO A 65 -24.00 -11.51 -13.74
N ASP A 66 -23.72 -11.92 -14.95
CA ASP A 66 -22.53 -12.59 -15.44
C ASP A 66 -21.23 -11.76 -15.21
N LEU A 67 -21.15 -10.97 -14.13
CA LEU A 67 -20.07 -10.06 -13.79
C LEU A 67 -18.83 -10.75 -13.26
N TYR A 68 -18.91 -12.04 -12.91
CA TYR A 68 -17.75 -12.76 -12.41
C TYR A 68 -17.92 -14.26 -12.54
N ASN A 69 -17.28 -14.85 -13.54
CA ASN A 69 -16.97 -16.27 -13.57
C ASN A 69 -15.49 -16.42 -13.18
N PRO A 70 -15.13 -16.46 -11.88
CA PRO A 70 -13.78 -16.81 -11.52
C PRO A 70 -13.65 -18.27 -11.91
N LYS A 71 -12.93 -18.55 -13.00
CA LYS A 71 -12.29 -19.86 -13.10
C LYS A 71 -11.52 -20.02 -11.80
N PRO A 72 -11.84 -21.00 -10.94
CA PRO A 72 -11.12 -21.20 -9.71
C PRO A 72 -9.66 -21.34 -10.12
N ASN A 73 -8.82 -20.40 -9.69
CA ASN A 73 -7.39 -20.51 -9.93
C ASN A 73 -6.96 -21.68 -9.06
N PRO A 74 -6.71 -22.88 -9.62
CA PRO A 74 -6.43 -24.05 -8.80
C PRO A 74 -5.23 -23.66 -7.96
N LEU A 75 -5.38 -23.63 -6.63
CA LEU A 75 -4.39 -23.23 -5.62
C LEU A 75 -3.00 -23.26 -6.24
N ALA A 76 -2.57 -22.13 -6.82
CA ALA A 76 -1.46 -22.16 -7.77
C ALA A 76 -0.31 -22.80 -7.03
N THR A 77 0.07 -24.01 -7.43
CA THR A 77 1.33 -24.60 -7.01
C THR A 77 2.35 -23.52 -7.29
N ALA A 78 3.27 -23.27 -6.36
CA ALA A 78 4.27 -22.20 -6.44
C ALA A 78 5.28 -22.41 -7.59
N THR A 79 4.87 -23.09 -8.64
CA THR A 79 5.52 -23.29 -9.91
C THR A 79 5.34 -22.02 -10.74
N ARG A 80 6.48 -21.44 -11.13
CA ARG A 80 6.57 -20.42 -12.18
C ARG A 80 5.61 -20.75 -13.33
N PRO A 81 4.84 -19.79 -13.85
CA PRO A 81 3.99 -20.02 -15.02
C PRO A 81 4.79 -20.62 -16.18
N GLN A 82 4.20 -21.60 -16.88
CA GLN A 82 4.81 -22.18 -18.08
C GLN A 82 4.96 -21.08 -19.14
N GLY A 83 6.20 -20.78 -19.56
CA GLY A 83 6.51 -19.73 -20.53
C GLY A 83 7.82 -19.00 -20.29
N PRO A 84 8.24 -18.11 -21.22
CA PRO A 84 9.39 -17.26 -21.03
C PRO A 84 9.18 -16.34 -19.82
N ALA A 85 10.26 -16.03 -19.13
CA ALA A 85 10.20 -15.11 -18.00
C ALA A 85 9.77 -13.71 -18.46
N TYR A 86 8.94 -13.03 -17.66
CA TYR A 86 8.29 -11.77 -18.08
C TYR A 86 9.27 -10.65 -18.41
N TRP A 87 10.50 -10.65 -17.87
CA TRP A 87 11.53 -9.67 -18.22
C TRP A 87 12.15 -9.89 -19.60
N ARG A 88 12.07 -11.10 -20.16
CA ARG A 88 12.64 -11.41 -21.48
C ARG A 88 11.88 -10.75 -22.62
N GLN A 89 10.72 -10.14 -22.35
CA GLN A 89 10.03 -9.27 -23.30
C GLN A 89 10.79 -7.95 -23.55
N ILE A 90 11.69 -7.59 -22.63
CA ILE A 90 12.58 -6.44 -22.78
C ILE A 90 13.82 -6.92 -23.54
N GLY A 91 14.01 -6.44 -24.78
CA GLY A 91 15.04 -6.96 -25.68
C GLY A 91 16.47 -6.93 -25.11
N MET A 92 16.81 -5.90 -24.34
CA MET A 92 18.11 -5.80 -23.66
C MET A 92 18.30 -6.78 -22.50
N TRP A 93 17.23 -7.44 -22.03
CA TRP A 93 17.26 -8.46 -20.97
C TRP A 93 16.91 -9.86 -21.46
N LYS A 94 16.87 -10.09 -22.78
CA LYS A 94 16.54 -11.40 -23.38
C LYS A 94 17.45 -12.53 -22.87
N ASP A 95 18.72 -12.21 -22.63
CA ASP A 95 19.77 -13.16 -22.21
C ASP A 95 19.99 -13.15 -20.69
N VAL A 96 19.28 -12.30 -19.94
CA VAL A 96 19.38 -12.27 -18.46
C VAL A 96 18.75 -13.56 -17.91
N THR A 97 19.55 -14.30 -17.14
CA THR A 97 19.11 -15.54 -16.51
C THR A 97 18.11 -15.28 -15.40
N GLU A 98 17.38 -16.32 -14.98
CA GLU A 98 16.49 -16.21 -13.83
C GLU A 98 17.25 -15.86 -12.55
N ASP A 99 18.37 -16.51 -12.29
CA ASP A 99 19.19 -16.23 -11.10
C ASP A 99 19.70 -14.78 -11.08
N GLN A 100 20.12 -14.26 -12.24
CA GLN A 100 20.52 -12.85 -12.37
C GLN A 100 19.35 -11.92 -12.10
N PHE A 101 18.21 -12.12 -12.76
CA PHE A 101 17.06 -11.23 -12.60
C PHE A 101 16.46 -11.30 -11.19
N LEU A 102 16.47 -12.47 -10.57
CA LEU A 102 15.97 -12.69 -9.21
C LEU A 102 16.95 -12.29 -8.11
N SER A 103 18.17 -11.86 -8.45
CA SER A 103 19.08 -11.24 -7.48
C SER A 103 18.63 -9.81 -7.17
N TYR A 104 18.42 -9.50 -5.90
CA TYR A 104 18.17 -8.13 -5.48
C TYR A 104 19.41 -7.26 -5.67
N ARG A 105 20.62 -7.79 -5.49
CA ARG A 105 21.85 -7.06 -5.83
C ARG A 105 21.90 -6.63 -7.30
N TRP A 106 21.51 -7.50 -8.23
CA TRP A 106 21.42 -7.15 -9.65
C TRP A 106 20.37 -6.07 -9.89
N GLN A 107 19.18 -6.20 -9.30
CA GLN A 107 18.08 -5.22 -9.42
C GLN A 107 18.45 -3.84 -8.88
N ALA A 108 19.14 -3.80 -7.73
CA ALA A 108 19.55 -2.60 -7.01
C ALA A 108 20.90 -2.04 -7.46
N SER A 109 21.53 -2.66 -8.47
CA SER A 109 22.84 -2.26 -8.99
C SER A 109 23.97 -2.29 -7.95
N LEU A 110 23.92 -3.26 -7.03
CA LEU A 110 24.93 -3.47 -6.00
C LEU A 110 26.01 -4.47 -6.44
N ASP A 111 25.92 -4.99 -7.67
CA ASP A 111 26.92 -5.87 -8.25
C ASP A 111 28.05 -5.06 -8.90
N ILE A 112 29.25 -5.21 -8.33
CA ILE A 112 30.49 -4.52 -8.74
C ILE A 112 30.98 -5.02 -10.10
N GLN A 113 30.54 -6.21 -10.54
CA GLN A 113 30.98 -6.81 -11.81
C GLN A 113 30.25 -6.23 -13.04
N THR A 114 29.17 -5.48 -12.85
CA THR A 114 28.47 -4.79 -13.94
C THR A 114 28.96 -3.35 -14.07
N SER A 115 29.46 -2.98 -15.25
CA SER A 115 29.98 -1.63 -15.53
C SER A 115 28.88 -0.55 -15.60
N SER A 116 27.60 -0.94 -15.56
CA SER A 116 26.45 -0.04 -15.57
C SER A 116 25.35 -0.51 -14.64
N SER A 117 24.88 0.38 -13.77
CA SER A 117 23.74 0.14 -12.86
C SER A 117 22.44 -0.16 -13.62
N ASN A 118 21.80 -1.31 -13.33
CA ASN A 118 20.54 -1.78 -13.93
C ASN A 118 19.31 -0.97 -13.48
N THR A 119 19.35 -0.40 -12.27
CA THR A 119 18.34 0.53 -11.79
C THR A 119 18.41 1.82 -12.62
N ILE A 120 17.27 2.25 -13.15
CA ILE A 120 17.15 3.59 -13.74
C ILE A 120 17.04 4.57 -12.59
N ASP A 121 17.97 5.49 -12.45
CA ASP A 121 18.06 6.45 -11.34
C ASP A 121 18.31 7.90 -11.79
N ARG A 122 18.28 8.14 -13.10
CA ARG A 122 18.52 9.44 -13.73
C ARG A 122 17.91 9.51 -15.13
N LYS A 123 17.70 10.74 -15.61
CA LYS A 123 17.02 11.05 -16.87
C LYS A 123 17.65 10.38 -18.09
N ASP A 124 18.97 10.48 -18.28
CA ASP A 124 19.67 9.90 -19.43
C ASP A 124 19.55 8.37 -19.51
N LYS A 125 19.49 7.69 -18.36
CA LYS A 125 19.25 6.23 -18.35
C LYS A 125 17.82 5.91 -18.73
N LEU A 126 16.84 6.70 -18.27
CA LEU A 126 15.44 6.48 -18.62
C LEU A 126 15.22 6.65 -20.11
N LEU A 127 15.68 7.76 -20.68
CA LEU A 127 15.48 8.05 -22.11
C LEU A 127 16.13 6.97 -22.98
N ARG A 128 17.36 6.55 -22.66
CA ARG A 128 18.02 5.44 -23.36
C ARG A 128 17.24 4.13 -23.22
N PHE A 129 16.72 3.80 -22.05
CA PHE A 129 15.89 2.61 -21.88
C PHE A 129 14.64 2.67 -22.77
N LEU A 130 13.91 3.79 -22.71
CA LEU A 130 12.69 4.01 -23.48
C LEU A 130 12.94 3.97 -24.99
N GLU A 131 14.06 4.51 -25.46
CA GLU A 131 14.48 4.44 -26.85
C GLU A 131 14.57 2.99 -27.37
N HIS A 132 14.95 2.04 -26.52
CA HIS A 132 15.08 0.63 -26.87
C HIS A 132 13.76 -0.15 -26.78
N VAL A 133 12.82 0.23 -25.91
CA VAL A 133 11.62 -0.56 -25.62
C VAL A 133 10.34 -0.03 -26.27
N LEU A 134 10.30 1.25 -26.63
CA LEU A 134 9.14 1.84 -27.27
C LEU A 134 9.10 1.47 -28.76
N PRO A 135 7.91 1.25 -29.35
CA PRO A 135 7.79 1.09 -30.79
C PRO A 135 8.17 2.40 -31.51
N GLU A 136 8.58 2.30 -32.77
CA GLU A 136 8.91 3.48 -33.60
C GLU A 136 7.68 4.40 -33.77
N HIS A 137 6.51 3.80 -33.95
CA HIS A 137 5.22 4.46 -33.98
C HIS A 137 4.46 4.14 -32.69
N ILE A 138 4.10 5.16 -31.93
CA ILE A 138 3.40 4.99 -30.67
C ILE A 138 1.90 4.88 -30.96
N PRO A 139 1.23 3.78 -30.57
CA PRO A 139 -0.21 3.69 -30.73
C PRO A 139 -0.89 4.68 -29.81
N HIS A 140 -1.84 5.43 -30.37
CA HIS A 140 -2.61 6.43 -29.65
C HIS A 140 -4.10 6.42 -30.08
N PRO A 141 -5.08 6.48 -29.15
CA PRO A 141 -6.46 6.82 -29.51
C PRO A 141 -6.58 8.15 -30.31
N ARG A 142 -7.26 8.16 -31.45
CA ARG A 142 -7.23 9.26 -32.44
C ARG A 142 -7.76 10.63 -31.95
N THR A 143 -8.33 10.72 -30.75
CA THR A 143 -9.12 11.86 -30.26
C THR A 143 -8.54 12.58 -29.03
N SER A 144 -7.29 12.33 -28.64
CA SER A 144 -6.76 12.79 -27.35
C SER A 144 -5.88 14.05 -27.41
N ALA A 145 -5.59 14.60 -26.22
CA ALA A 145 -4.53 15.58 -25.96
C ALA A 145 -3.14 15.17 -26.49
N TRP A 146 -2.97 13.90 -26.84
CA TRP A 146 -1.73 13.29 -27.31
C TRP A 146 -1.67 13.13 -28.83
N ALA A 147 -2.61 13.70 -29.60
CA ALA A 147 -2.65 13.58 -31.06
C ALA A 147 -1.36 14.01 -31.80
N LYS A 148 -0.52 14.80 -31.12
CA LYS A 148 0.79 15.26 -31.61
C LYS A 148 1.92 14.26 -31.35
N ILE A 149 1.75 13.30 -30.44
CA ILE A 149 2.76 12.30 -30.08
C ILE A 149 2.51 11.05 -30.92
N LYS A 150 3.25 10.91 -32.02
CA LYS A 150 3.06 9.82 -33.00
C LYS A 150 4.24 8.87 -33.04
N THR A 151 5.43 9.41 -32.82
CA THR A 151 6.69 8.68 -32.92
C THR A 151 7.30 8.43 -31.54
N ARG A 152 8.25 7.50 -31.49
CA ARG A 152 9.12 7.31 -30.33
C ARG A 152 9.75 8.61 -29.87
N ASP A 153 10.27 9.42 -30.79
CA ASP A 153 10.98 10.66 -30.47
C ASP A 153 10.03 11.71 -29.87
N ASP A 154 8.81 11.82 -30.39
CA ASP A 154 7.78 12.69 -29.79
C ASP A 154 7.49 12.27 -28.33
N PHE A 155 7.40 10.96 -28.08
CA PHE A 155 7.13 10.45 -26.74
C PHE A 155 8.32 10.66 -25.79
N LEU A 156 9.55 10.48 -26.27
CA LEU A 156 10.75 10.76 -25.49
C LEU A 156 10.84 12.25 -25.11
N ALA A 157 10.53 13.15 -26.05
CA ALA A 157 10.47 14.58 -25.80
C ALA A 157 9.38 14.93 -24.77
N ASP A 158 8.23 14.26 -24.84
CA ASP A 158 7.14 14.46 -23.88
C ASP A 158 7.48 13.93 -22.48
N VAL A 159 8.18 12.79 -22.38
CA VAL A 159 8.72 12.29 -21.11
C VAL A 159 9.72 13.28 -20.52
N GLU A 160 10.63 13.83 -21.34
CA GLU A 160 11.59 14.83 -20.88
C GLU A 160 10.90 16.10 -20.35
N ALA A 161 9.89 16.61 -21.07
CA ALA A 161 9.07 17.73 -20.62
C ALA A 161 8.36 17.40 -19.28
N GLY A 162 7.81 16.19 -19.16
CA GLY A 162 7.18 15.72 -17.92
C GLY A 162 8.16 15.65 -16.76
N MET A 163 9.38 15.14 -16.98
CA MET A 163 10.42 15.04 -15.96
C MET A 163 10.92 16.40 -15.47
N LYS A 164 10.96 17.40 -16.37
CA LYS A 164 11.34 18.77 -16.01
C LYS A 164 10.34 19.42 -15.06
N ALA A 165 9.06 19.18 -15.28
CA ALA A 165 8.00 19.72 -14.43
C ALA A 165 7.80 18.92 -13.12
N ALA A 166 7.99 17.60 -13.15
CA ALA A 166 7.68 16.73 -12.02
C ALA A 166 8.54 17.01 -10.77
N PRO A 167 7.93 17.06 -9.56
CA PRO A 167 8.68 17.24 -8.30
C PRO A 167 9.45 15.99 -7.88
N MET A 168 9.06 14.81 -8.39
CA MET A 168 9.69 13.55 -8.06
C MET A 168 10.77 13.17 -9.09
N SER A 169 11.95 12.80 -8.60
CA SER A 169 13.04 12.28 -9.43
C SER A 169 12.72 10.87 -9.94
N VAL A 170 13.29 10.43 -11.06
CA VAL A 170 13.11 9.06 -11.54
C VAL A 170 13.94 8.07 -10.72
N ARG A 171 13.30 6.97 -10.28
CA ARG A 171 14.00 5.75 -9.88
C ARG A 171 13.11 4.53 -10.15
N LEU A 172 13.59 3.56 -10.90
CA LEU A 172 12.83 2.38 -11.35
C LEU A 172 13.71 1.13 -11.35
N THR A 173 13.17 0.03 -10.82
CA THR A 173 13.81 -1.29 -10.86
C THR A 173 13.56 -1.97 -12.21
N PRO A 174 14.50 -2.81 -12.69
CA PRO A 174 14.26 -3.68 -13.84
C PRO A 174 12.97 -4.51 -13.71
N HIS A 175 12.62 -4.93 -12.50
CA HIS A 175 11.34 -5.56 -12.19
C HIS A 175 10.14 -4.74 -12.66
N MET A 176 10.01 -3.49 -12.22
CA MET A 176 8.87 -2.65 -12.60
C MET A 176 8.84 -2.32 -14.09
N LEU A 177 10.01 -2.11 -14.68
CA LEU A 177 10.15 -1.88 -16.12
C LEU A 177 9.74 -3.11 -16.94
N SER A 178 9.94 -4.31 -16.39
CA SER A 178 9.52 -5.57 -17.01
C SER A 178 8.01 -5.84 -16.89
N VAL A 179 7.31 -5.18 -15.97
CA VAL A 179 5.86 -5.35 -15.77
C VAL A 179 5.05 -4.40 -16.67
N ALA A 180 5.63 -3.25 -17.03
CA ALA A 180 4.99 -2.26 -17.90
C ALA A 180 4.82 -2.77 -19.34
N ASN A 181 3.68 -2.42 -19.96
CA ASN A 181 3.44 -2.65 -21.38
C ASN A 181 3.95 -1.48 -22.23
N TRP A 182 5.14 -1.63 -22.81
CA TRP A 182 5.76 -0.60 -23.65
C TRP A 182 5.17 -0.49 -25.06
N ASN A 183 4.33 -1.45 -25.47
CA ASN A 183 3.59 -1.35 -26.73
C ASN A 183 2.36 -0.45 -26.63
N ASP A 184 1.86 -0.15 -25.43
CA ASP A 184 0.77 0.81 -25.20
C ASP A 184 1.13 1.68 -23.99
N PRO A 185 2.12 2.57 -24.15
CA PRO A 185 2.66 3.31 -23.02
C PRO A 185 1.62 4.28 -22.44
N PHE A 186 0.72 4.85 -23.23
CA PHE A 186 -0.26 5.82 -22.73
C PHE A 186 -1.24 5.21 -21.73
N SER A 187 -1.76 4.02 -22.03
CA SER A 187 -2.74 3.33 -21.20
C SER A 187 -2.09 2.44 -20.14
N ASP A 188 -0.77 2.25 -20.16
CA ASP A 188 -0.11 1.35 -19.22
C ASP A 188 -0.18 1.88 -17.76
N PRO A 189 -0.83 1.16 -16.84
CA PRO A 189 -1.05 1.60 -15.46
C PRO A 189 0.23 1.56 -14.63
N ILE A 190 1.27 0.84 -15.05
CA ILE A 190 2.55 0.80 -14.36
C ILE A 190 3.35 2.04 -14.71
N ARG A 191 3.52 2.34 -16.00
CA ARG A 191 4.19 3.57 -16.46
C ARG A 191 3.54 4.81 -15.87
N ARG A 192 2.20 4.90 -15.86
CA ARG A 192 1.45 6.02 -15.27
C ARG A 192 1.87 6.37 -13.85
N GLN A 193 2.21 5.37 -13.03
CA GLN A 193 2.62 5.54 -11.64
C GLN A 193 4.03 6.15 -11.47
N PHE A 194 4.91 6.05 -12.47
CA PHE A 194 6.34 6.34 -12.30
C PHE A 194 6.93 7.34 -13.31
N ILE A 195 6.47 7.34 -14.56
CA ILE A 195 7.06 8.17 -15.63
C ILE A 195 6.05 9.26 -16.04
N PRO A 196 6.33 10.54 -15.71
CA PRO A 196 5.45 11.66 -16.06
C PRO A 196 5.50 11.94 -17.57
N LEU A 197 4.42 12.49 -18.10
CA LEU A 197 4.30 12.95 -19.48
C LEU A 197 3.96 14.44 -19.45
N GLY A 198 4.72 15.26 -20.18
CA GLY A 198 4.50 16.71 -20.23
C GLY A 198 3.10 17.05 -20.70
N SER A 199 2.61 16.32 -21.69
CA SER A 199 1.27 16.41 -22.25
C SER A 199 0.12 16.09 -21.28
N THR A 200 0.39 15.40 -20.16
CA THR A 200 -0.65 15.09 -19.16
C THR A 200 -0.63 16.03 -17.97
N ILE A 201 0.48 16.75 -17.73
CA ILE A 201 0.59 17.64 -16.59
C ILE A 201 -0.36 18.83 -16.77
N THR A 202 -1.36 18.88 -15.89
CA THR A 202 -2.28 20.00 -15.77
C THR A 202 -1.87 20.89 -14.59
N PRO A 203 -2.31 22.16 -14.56
CA PRO A 203 -2.08 23.02 -13.41
C PRO A 203 -2.67 22.40 -12.15
N ASP A 204 -1.89 22.41 -11.06
CA ASP A 204 -2.37 21.96 -9.77
C ASP A 204 -3.53 22.85 -9.28
N HIS A 205 -4.42 22.26 -8.48
CA HIS A 205 -5.50 23.01 -7.84
C HIS A 205 -4.95 24.16 -6.99
N PRO A 206 -5.56 25.38 -7.01
CA PRO A 206 -5.05 26.56 -6.28
C PRO A 206 -4.88 26.38 -4.77
N ALA A 207 -5.64 25.46 -4.17
CA ALA A 207 -5.55 25.12 -2.73
C ALA A 207 -4.38 24.17 -2.39
N LEU A 208 -3.63 23.68 -3.37
CA LEU A 208 -2.49 22.79 -3.13
C LEU A 208 -1.35 23.54 -2.41
N THR A 209 -0.83 22.93 -1.35
CA THR A 209 0.48 23.25 -0.78
C THR A 209 1.45 22.09 -1.02
N LEU A 210 2.76 22.36 -1.01
CA LEU A 210 3.78 21.34 -1.31
C LEU A 210 3.83 20.23 -0.24
N ASP A 211 3.69 20.60 1.03
CA ASP A 211 3.43 19.68 2.14
C ASP A 211 1.93 19.71 2.45
N SER A 212 1.12 19.14 1.56
CA SER A 212 -0.35 19.19 1.62
C SER A 212 -0.95 18.53 2.86
N LEU A 213 -0.19 17.64 3.47
CA LEU A 213 -0.59 16.93 4.68
C LEU A 213 -0.08 17.62 5.95
N HIS A 214 0.68 18.72 5.89
CA HIS A 214 1.26 19.40 7.06
C HIS A 214 2.16 18.50 7.93
N GLU A 215 2.91 17.58 7.31
CA GLU A 215 3.79 16.66 8.06
C GLU A 215 4.96 17.39 8.74
N THR A 216 5.43 18.48 8.16
CA THR A 216 6.54 19.28 8.69
C THR A 216 6.13 20.02 9.96
N ASP A 217 4.96 20.66 9.96
CA ASP A 217 4.47 21.43 11.10
C ASP A 217 4.01 20.52 12.25
N ASP A 218 3.51 19.33 11.91
CA ASP A 218 3.17 18.27 12.88
C ASP A 218 4.41 17.53 13.45
N SER A 219 5.63 17.97 13.15
CA SER A 219 6.87 17.30 13.58
C SER A 219 7.49 17.92 14.85
N PRO A 220 7.23 17.38 16.07
CA PRO A 220 7.86 17.88 17.30
C PRO A 220 9.38 17.78 17.32
N VAL A 221 9.95 16.84 16.57
CA VAL A 221 11.38 16.75 16.28
C VAL A 221 11.60 16.42 14.81
N PRO A 222 12.71 16.86 14.17
CA PRO A 222 12.92 16.65 12.74
C PRO A 222 12.80 15.19 12.31
N GLY A 223 11.79 14.89 11.48
CA GLY A 223 11.53 13.57 10.91
C GLY A 223 10.66 12.64 11.76
N LEU A 224 10.01 13.15 12.81
CA LEU A 224 9.01 12.41 13.58
C LEU A 224 7.71 13.20 13.60
N VAL A 225 6.72 12.78 12.81
CA VAL A 225 5.40 13.44 12.73
C VAL A 225 4.50 12.88 13.83
N HIS A 226 3.86 13.76 14.61
CA HIS A 226 2.96 13.39 15.71
C HIS A 226 1.63 14.16 15.63
N ARG A 227 0.78 13.74 14.68
CA ARG A 227 -0.56 14.32 14.47
C ARG A 227 -1.62 13.78 15.41
N TYR A 228 -1.57 12.49 15.67
CA TYR A 228 -2.64 11.77 16.35
C TYR A 228 -2.28 11.53 17.82
N PRO A 229 -3.26 11.40 18.72
CA PRO A 229 -3.00 11.31 20.16
C PRO A 229 -2.02 10.21 20.61
N ASP A 230 -2.01 9.07 19.92
CA ASP A 230 -1.33 7.86 20.35
C ASP A 230 -0.31 7.30 19.34
N LYS A 231 -0.05 8.00 18.24
CA LYS A 231 0.73 7.43 17.14
C LYS A 231 1.58 8.44 16.39
N VAL A 232 2.76 7.97 16.02
CA VAL A 232 3.79 8.78 15.36
C VAL A 232 4.26 8.13 14.06
N LEU A 233 4.70 8.97 13.12
CA LEU A 233 5.34 8.56 11.89
C LEU A 233 6.84 8.88 11.97
N PHE A 234 7.64 7.82 12.08
CA PHE A 234 9.09 7.85 12.14
C PHE A 234 9.66 7.82 10.71
N LEU A 235 10.09 8.96 10.19
CA LEU A 235 10.74 9.03 8.88
C LEU A 235 12.18 8.55 9.04
N ALA A 236 12.49 7.32 8.65
CA ALA A 236 13.80 6.71 8.87
C ALA A 236 14.81 7.07 7.77
N THR A 237 14.36 7.15 6.52
CA THR A 237 15.17 7.37 5.31
C THR A 237 14.45 8.31 4.35
N SER A 238 15.14 8.86 3.35
CA SER A 238 14.54 9.62 2.25
C SER A 238 14.75 8.98 0.88
N VAL A 239 15.03 7.67 0.85
CA VAL A 239 15.31 6.90 -0.37
C VAL A 239 14.36 5.73 -0.47
N CYS A 240 13.93 5.42 -1.70
CA CYS A 240 13.05 4.30 -2.02
C CYS A 240 13.70 3.40 -3.09
N PRO A 241 13.30 2.12 -3.20
CA PRO A 241 13.66 1.27 -4.33
C PRO A 241 13.20 1.85 -5.68
N VAL A 242 12.00 2.46 -5.69
CA VAL A 242 11.44 3.21 -6.82
C VAL A 242 10.80 4.50 -6.33
N TYR A 243 10.71 5.52 -7.19
CA TYR A 243 10.04 6.77 -6.87
C TYR A 243 8.69 6.88 -7.60
N CYS A 244 7.60 6.87 -6.85
CA CYS A 244 6.25 7.05 -7.35
C CYS A 244 6.01 8.53 -7.67
N ARG A 245 5.37 8.85 -8.81
CA ARG A 245 5.01 10.23 -9.17
C ARG A 245 4.13 10.89 -8.11
N PHE A 246 3.17 10.13 -7.58
CA PHE A 246 2.18 10.55 -6.58
C PHE A 246 2.71 10.48 -5.14
N CYS A 247 4.03 10.59 -4.94
CA CYS A 247 4.60 10.55 -3.60
C CYS A 247 4.28 11.84 -2.83
N THR A 248 3.52 11.71 -1.74
CA THR A 248 3.16 12.79 -0.82
C THR A 248 4.36 13.53 -0.24
N ARG A 249 5.50 12.83 -0.12
CA ARG A 249 6.76 13.37 0.39
C ARG A 249 7.75 13.77 -0.71
N SER A 250 7.27 14.12 -1.89
CA SER A 250 8.15 14.57 -2.99
C SER A 250 9.04 15.76 -2.63
N TYR A 251 8.67 16.53 -1.61
CA TYR A 251 9.47 17.62 -1.03
C TYR A 251 10.73 17.17 -0.27
N ALA A 252 10.81 15.90 0.17
CA ALA A 252 11.94 15.39 0.97
C ALA A 252 12.54 14.08 0.46
N VAL A 253 11.78 13.26 -0.27
CA VAL A 253 12.20 11.95 -0.77
C VAL A 253 12.83 12.04 -2.15
N GLY A 254 13.99 11.41 -2.31
CA GLY A 254 14.73 11.33 -3.57
C GLY A 254 15.72 12.46 -3.79
N ASN A 255 16.23 12.55 -5.02
CA ASN A 255 17.17 13.58 -5.44
C ASN A 255 16.42 14.87 -5.79
N ASN A 256 17.13 16.01 -5.76
CA ASN A 256 16.62 17.27 -6.29
C ASN A 256 16.16 17.11 -7.74
N THR A 257 15.10 17.82 -8.10
CA THR A 257 14.62 17.96 -9.49
C THR A 257 14.80 19.41 -9.94
N GLU A 258 14.50 19.70 -11.20
CA GLU A 258 14.47 21.09 -11.70
C GLU A 258 13.38 21.92 -11.00
N SER A 259 12.31 21.28 -10.51
CA SER A 259 11.16 21.95 -9.89
C SER A 259 11.21 21.99 -8.36
N VAL A 260 11.96 21.11 -7.69
CA VAL A 260 12.00 21.00 -6.23
C VAL A 260 13.40 20.69 -5.71
N THR A 261 13.89 21.54 -4.80
CA THR A 261 15.05 21.25 -3.94
C THR A 261 14.58 20.54 -2.67
N LYS A 262 15.17 19.38 -2.36
CA LYS A 262 14.68 18.48 -1.32
C LYS A 262 15.51 18.51 -0.06
N ALA A 263 14.82 18.52 1.08
CA ALA A 263 15.45 18.37 2.39
C ALA A 263 15.69 16.89 2.71
N SER A 264 16.80 16.33 2.21
CA SER A 264 17.09 14.90 2.36
C SER A 264 17.26 14.48 3.83
N GLN A 265 16.50 13.46 4.21
CA GLN A 265 16.53 12.84 5.54
C GLN A 265 17.38 11.55 5.52
N LYS A 266 18.70 11.69 5.36
CA LYS A 266 19.64 10.55 5.30
C LYS A 266 19.64 9.70 6.59
N PRO A 267 19.56 8.36 6.49
CA PRO A 267 19.64 7.47 7.65
C PRO A 267 20.83 7.82 8.56
N GLY A 268 20.58 7.98 9.85
CA GLY A 268 21.62 8.40 10.78
C GLY A 268 21.21 8.19 12.22
N ARG A 269 22.02 7.43 12.96
CA ARG A 269 21.76 7.08 14.36
C ARG A 269 21.50 8.32 15.21
N LYS A 270 22.35 9.35 15.13
CA LYS A 270 22.18 10.61 15.88
C LYS A 270 20.81 11.25 15.67
N ARG A 271 20.28 11.22 14.43
CA ARG A 271 18.94 11.74 14.12
C ARG A 271 17.84 10.86 14.69
N TRP A 272 18.00 9.54 14.64
CA TRP A 272 17.03 8.61 15.20
C TRP A 272 16.99 8.63 16.72
N GLU A 273 18.12 8.87 17.40
CA GLU A 273 18.15 9.00 18.85
C GLU A 273 17.27 10.15 19.35
N THR A 274 17.19 11.29 18.63
CA THR A 274 16.28 12.39 19.02
C THR A 274 14.81 11.99 18.88
N MET A 275 14.48 11.14 17.90
CA MET A 275 13.13 10.60 17.72
C MET A 275 12.78 9.58 18.80
N PHE A 276 13.71 8.67 19.13
CA PHE A 276 13.51 7.70 20.21
C PHE A 276 13.33 8.40 21.56
N ALA A 277 14.16 9.41 21.86
CA ALA A 277 14.03 10.20 23.09
C ALA A 277 12.64 10.87 23.20
N TYR A 278 12.12 11.40 22.09
CA TYR A 278 10.76 11.92 22.07
C TYR A 278 9.72 10.83 22.39
N ILE A 279 9.77 9.68 21.71
CA ILE A 279 8.82 8.57 21.93
C ILE A 279 8.88 8.06 23.37
N GLU A 280 10.08 7.91 23.93
CA GLU A 280 10.32 7.49 25.31
C GLU A 280 9.76 8.49 26.33
N SER A 281 9.84 9.80 26.04
CA SER A 281 9.28 10.84 26.90
C SER A 281 7.76 11.01 26.80
N ASN A 282 7.10 10.37 25.83
CA ASN A 282 5.67 10.51 25.56
C ASN A 282 4.92 9.18 25.75
N PRO A 283 4.46 8.86 26.98
CA PRO A 283 3.84 7.56 27.29
C PRO A 283 2.52 7.29 26.56
N ALA A 284 1.89 8.32 25.99
CA ALA A 284 0.69 8.18 25.16
C ALA A 284 0.98 7.49 23.81
N VAL A 285 2.22 7.55 23.31
CA VAL A 285 2.59 6.96 22.01
C VAL A 285 2.60 5.44 22.12
N GLN A 286 1.72 4.77 21.38
CA GLN A 286 1.62 3.31 21.37
C GLN A 286 1.83 2.70 19.98
N ASP A 287 1.68 3.48 18.91
CA ASP A 287 1.81 3.02 17.52
C ASP A 287 2.85 3.86 16.75
N VAL A 288 3.82 3.18 16.17
CA VAL A 288 4.92 3.81 15.42
C VAL A 288 4.94 3.27 13.99
N VAL A 289 4.81 4.17 13.02
CA VAL A 289 5.00 3.86 11.60
C VAL A 289 6.42 4.23 11.19
N VAL A 290 7.25 3.25 10.83
CA VAL A 290 8.58 3.46 10.27
C VAL A 290 8.45 3.63 8.75
N SER A 291 8.73 4.83 8.26
CA SER A 291 8.56 5.23 6.86
C SER A 291 9.63 6.27 6.45
N GLY A 292 9.23 7.36 5.78
CA GLY A 292 10.10 8.32 5.12
C GLY A 292 10.00 8.15 3.61
N GLY A 293 11.10 7.68 3.01
CA GLY A 293 11.08 7.03 1.71
C GLY A 293 10.48 5.63 1.84
N ASP A 294 11.33 4.62 1.94
CA ASP A 294 10.87 3.23 2.03
C ASP A 294 11.71 2.44 3.05
N SER A 295 11.07 1.78 4.02
CA SER A 295 11.78 0.97 5.02
C SER A 295 12.55 -0.21 4.41
N TYR A 296 12.18 -0.64 3.19
CA TYR A 296 12.97 -1.59 2.41
C TYR A 296 14.38 -1.06 2.22
N TYR A 297 14.59 0.23 1.99
CA TYR A 297 15.93 0.75 1.68
C TYR A 297 16.92 0.67 2.85
N LEU A 298 16.43 0.49 4.08
CA LEU A 298 17.30 0.33 5.25
C LEU A 298 18.22 -0.87 5.08
N GLN A 299 19.47 -0.72 5.53
CA GLN A 299 20.39 -1.84 5.64
C GLN A 299 19.97 -2.76 6.80
N PRO A 300 20.32 -4.06 6.78
CA PRO A 300 19.92 -5.01 7.84
C PRO A 300 20.20 -4.50 9.26
N ALA A 301 21.40 -3.96 9.51
CA ALA A 301 21.76 -3.38 10.80
C ALA A 301 20.93 -2.14 11.20
N GLN A 302 20.49 -1.34 10.23
CA GLN A 302 19.63 -0.18 10.46
C GLN A 302 18.21 -0.61 10.79
N LEU A 303 17.66 -1.57 10.04
CA LEU A 303 16.35 -2.15 10.30
C LEU A 303 16.31 -2.76 11.71
N ARG A 304 17.34 -3.54 12.06
CA ARG A 304 17.50 -4.14 13.39
C ARG A 304 17.53 -3.08 14.49
N LEU A 305 18.40 -2.08 14.36
CA LEU A 305 18.51 -0.99 15.33
C LEU A 305 17.16 -0.30 15.56
N VAL A 306 16.47 0.10 14.50
CA VAL A 306 15.18 0.80 14.63
C VAL A 306 14.13 -0.10 15.26
N GLY A 307 14.00 -1.35 14.79
CA GLY A 307 13.00 -2.28 15.30
C GLY A 307 13.23 -2.66 16.77
N GLU A 308 14.45 -3.01 17.16
CA GLU A 308 14.78 -3.40 18.54
C GLU A 308 14.63 -2.22 19.50
N ARG A 309 15.01 -1.00 19.10
CA ARG A 309 14.77 0.20 19.91
C ARG A 309 13.29 0.44 20.13
N LEU A 310 12.47 0.41 19.09
CA LEU A 310 11.02 0.58 19.24
C LEU A 310 10.38 -0.53 20.08
N LEU A 311 10.81 -1.79 19.91
CA LEU A 311 10.35 -2.91 20.74
C LEU A 311 10.72 -2.73 22.21
N SER A 312 11.88 -2.14 22.51
CA SER A 312 12.35 -1.92 23.89
C SER A 312 11.55 -0.84 24.65
N ILE A 313 10.87 0.06 23.95
CA ILE A 313 10.09 1.14 24.59
C ILE A 313 8.80 0.55 25.19
N PRO A 314 8.55 0.66 26.51
CA PRO A 314 7.45 -0.05 27.17
C PRO A 314 6.05 0.26 26.64
N ASN A 315 5.75 1.53 26.34
CA ASN A 315 4.45 1.99 25.85
C ASN A 315 4.18 1.66 24.38
N VAL A 316 5.22 1.40 23.57
CA VAL A 316 5.04 1.06 22.15
C VAL A 316 4.50 -0.36 22.01
N GLN A 317 3.31 -0.49 21.42
CA GLN A 317 2.59 -1.76 21.24
C GLN A 317 2.51 -2.19 19.77
N ARG A 318 2.56 -1.25 18.83
CA ARG A 318 2.34 -1.48 17.40
C ARG A 318 3.45 -0.81 16.61
N ILE A 319 4.13 -1.57 15.76
CA ILE A 319 5.18 -1.09 14.87
C ILE A 319 4.83 -1.50 13.45
N ARG A 320 4.83 -0.55 12.54
CA ARG A 320 4.48 -0.76 11.13
C ARG A 320 5.62 -0.28 10.26
N PHE A 321 6.22 -1.17 9.49
CA PHE A 321 7.25 -0.81 8.52
C PHE A 321 6.59 -0.60 7.15
N ALA A 322 6.55 0.64 6.70
CA ALA A 322 5.93 1.03 5.44
C ALA A 322 6.93 0.84 4.28
N THR A 323 6.54 0.05 3.30
CA THR A 323 7.38 -0.29 2.15
C THR A 323 6.58 -0.48 0.87
N LYS A 324 7.10 -0.04 -0.27
CA LYS A 324 6.61 -0.47 -1.59
C LYS A 324 7.39 -1.69 -2.10
N GLY A 325 8.49 -2.04 -1.43
CA GLY A 325 9.48 -3.06 -1.81
C GLY A 325 8.89 -4.41 -2.22
N LEU A 326 7.87 -4.91 -1.53
CA LEU A 326 7.22 -6.17 -1.90
C LEU A 326 6.61 -6.13 -3.32
N GLY A 327 6.01 -5.01 -3.73
CA GLY A 327 5.43 -4.87 -5.07
C GLY A 327 6.45 -4.53 -6.16
N VAL A 328 7.56 -3.87 -5.81
CA VAL A 328 8.48 -3.27 -6.80
C VAL A 328 9.86 -3.91 -6.87
N CYS A 329 10.21 -4.69 -5.85
CA CYS A 329 11.46 -5.42 -5.77
C CYS A 329 11.34 -6.69 -4.89
N PRO A 330 10.36 -7.59 -5.15
CA PRO A 330 10.09 -8.75 -4.29
C PRO A 330 11.27 -9.70 -4.13
N MET A 331 12.22 -9.66 -5.08
CA MET A 331 13.44 -10.47 -5.09
C MET A 331 14.24 -10.37 -3.80
N ARG A 332 14.24 -9.24 -3.11
CA ARG A 332 14.99 -9.10 -1.86
C ARG A 332 14.47 -10.00 -0.74
N ILE A 333 13.16 -10.27 -0.71
CA ILE A 333 12.58 -11.23 0.23
C ILE A 333 13.02 -12.67 -0.09
N LEU A 334 13.40 -12.93 -1.33
CA LEU A 334 13.75 -14.26 -1.84
C LEU A 334 15.27 -14.49 -1.95
N GLU A 335 16.08 -13.43 -1.91
CA GLU A 335 17.52 -13.50 -2.15
C GLU A 335 18.22 -14.15 -0.95
N GLY A 336 18.84 -15.31 -1.20
CA GLY A 336 19.76 -15.91 -0.23
C GLY A 336 21.01 -15.05 -0.06
N GLY A 337 21.31 -14.67 1.18
CA GLY A 337 22.49 -13.86 1.52
C GLY A 337 22.22 -12.36 1.76
N ASP A 338 21.00 -11.87 1.53
CA ASP A 338 20.55 -10.61 2.12
C ASP A 338 19.89 -10.89 3.48
N GLU A 339 20.45 -10.34 4.55
CA GLU A 339 19.91 -10.52 5.91
C GLU A 339 18.63 -9.73 6.17
N TRP A 340 18.26 -8.79 5.30
CA TRP A 340 17.10 -7.91 5.50
C TRP A 340 15.79 -8.67 5.76
N PRO A 341 15.37 -9.67 4.94
CA PRO A 341 14.17 -10.45 5.23
C PRO A 341 14.25 -11.19 6.57
N ASP A 342 15.42 -11.76 6.91
CA ASP A 342 15.61 -12.49 8.16
C ASP A 342 15.49 -11.56 9.37
N VAL A 343 16.13 -10.39 9.33
CA VAL A 343 15.98 -9.34 10.35
C VAL A 343 14.51 -8.95 10.52
N PHE A 344 13.77 -8.77 9.41
CA PHE A 344 12.35 -8.43 9.50
C PHE A 344 11.53 -9.52 10.19
N VAL A 345 11.75 -10.78 9.81
CA VAL A 345 11.09 -11.94 10.42
C VAL A 345 11.44 -12.06 11.90
N GLU A 346 12.70 -11.85 12.27
CA GLU A 346 13.15 -11.82 13.66
C GLU A 346 12.42 -10.75 14.47
N LEU A 347 12.37 -9.50 14.00
CA LEU A 347 11.65 -8.42 14.67
C LEU A 347 10.16 -8.74 14.79
N SER A 348 9.57 -9.35 13.75
CA SER A 348 8.18 -9.81 13.80
C SER A 348 7.94 -10.86 14.87
N ASN A 349 8.86 -11.82 15.03
CA ASN A 349 8.77 -12.87 16.04
C ASN A 349 9.04 -12.34 17.46
N GLN A 350 10.01 -11.42 17.63
CA GLN A 350 10.27 -10.75 18.90
C GLN A 350 9.05 -9.97 19.36
N GLY A 351 8.45 -9.16 18.47
CA GLY A 351 7.19 -8.47 18.75
C GLY A 351 6.12 -9.44 19.24
N ARG A 352 5.89 -10.54 18.50
CA ARG A 352 4.91 -11.57 18.87
C ARG A 352 5.18 -12.17 20.26
N ALA A 353 6.44 -12.48 20.58
CA ALA A 353 6.84 -13.02 21.88
C ALA A 353 6.60 -12.03 23.02
N MET A 354 6.71 -10.72 22.75
CA MET A 354 6.44 -9.65 23.70
C MET A 354 4.96 -9.23 23.77
N GLY A 355 4.07 -9.86 22.99
CA GLY A 355 2.68 -9.42 22.86
C GLY A 355 2.48 -8.12 22.06
N LYS A 356 3.52 -7.66 21.36
CA LYS A 356 3.51 -6.47 20.50
C LYS A 356 3.29 -6.84 19.04
N GLN A 357 2.69 -5.95 18.26
CA GLN A 357 2.53 -6.15 16.83
C GLN A 357 3.67 -5.51 16.05
N VAL A 358 4.29 -6.28 15.16
CA VAL A 358 5.18 -5.78 14.11
C VAL A 358 4.60 -6.24 12.77
N ALA A 359 4.31 -5.30 11.88
CA ALA A 359 3.68 -5.59 10.59
C ALA A 359 4.39 -4.89 9.43
N MET A 360 4.35 -5.51 8.25
CA MET A 360 4.74 -4.89 6.99
C MET A 360 3.51 -4.20 6.38
N HIS A 361 3.62 -2.91 6.06
CA HIS A 361 2.60 -2.18 5.32
C HIS A 361 3.12 -1.99 3.89
N THR A 362 2.64 -2.84 2.98
CA THR A 362 2.98 -2.80 1.56
C THR A 362 2.14 -1.76 0.80
N HIS A 363 2.57 -1.39 -0.41
CA HIS A 363 1.88 -0.44 -1.28
C HIS A 363 1.81 -0.98 -2.71
N ILE A 364 0.66 -1.50 -3.12
CA ILE A 364 0.43 -2.12 -4.44
C ILE A 364 -0.84 -1.50 -4.99
N ASN A 365 -0.80 -0.88 -6.18
CA ASN A 365 -1.94 -0.13 -6.73
C ASN A 365 -2.62 -0.83 -7.88
N HIS A 366 -1.94 -1.76 -8.56
CA HIS A 366 -2.50 -2.45 -9.71
C HIS A 366 -2.23 -3.96 -9.64
N PRO A 367 -3.15 -4.84 -10.08
CA PRO A 367 -2.92 -6.28 -10.11
C PRO A 367 -1.62 -6.69 -10.84
N ARG A 368 -1.20 -5.96 -11.88
CA ARG A 368 0.05 -6.28 -12.61
C ARG A 368 1.31 -6.21 -11.73
N GLU A 369 1.32 -5.41 -10.66
CA GLU A 369 2.43 -5.37 -9.69
C GLU A 369 2.59 -6.70 -8.91
N MET A 370 1.55 -7.54 -8.88
CA MET A 370 1.61 -8.89 -8.32
C MET A 370 2.03 -9.89 -9.42
N THR A 371 3.32 -9.98 -9.66
CA THR A 371 3.91 -11.03 -10.50
C THR A 371 4.04 -12.34 -9.73
N TRP A 372 4.38 -13.45 -10.39
CA TRP A 372 4.67 -14.72 -9.70
C TRP A 372 5.81 -14.59 -8.67
N VAL A 373 6.75 -13.66 -8.86
CA VAL A 373 7.84 -13.39 -7.91
C VAL A 373 7.28 -12.70 -6.65
N THR A 374 6.39 -11.72 -6.85
CA THR A 374 5.64 -11.05 -5.77
C THR A 374 4.82 -12.06 -4.98
N GLU A 375 4.12 -12.97 -5.67
CA GLU A 375 3.33 -14.04 -5.04
C GLU A 375 4.19 -14.99 -4.21
N LYS A 376 5.36 -15.39 -4.73
CA LYS A 376 6.32 -16.23 -4.00
C LYS A 376 6.84 -15.53 -2.74
N ALA A 377 7.20 -14.24 -2.85
CA ALA A 377 7.65 -13.43 -1.72
C ALA A 377 6.56 -13.26 -0.65
N ALA A 378 5.32 -12.95 -1.07
CA ALA A 378 4.18 -12.81 -0.16
C ALA A 378 3.87 -14.11 0.58
N ARG A 379 3.88 -15.25 -0.11
CA ARG A 379 3.68 -16.57 0.49
C ARG A 379 4.79 -16.93 1.48
N LEU A 380 6.04 -16.60 1.18
CA LEU A 380 7.16 -16.81 2.11
C LEU A 380 6.96 -15.99 3.40
N LEU A 381 6.61 -14.70 3.28
CA LEU A 381 6.30 -13.85 4.44
C LEU A 381 5.15 -14.44 5.28
N PHE A 382 4.07 -14.88 4.63
CA PHE A 382 2.95 -15.51 5.31
C PHE A 382 3.34 -16.81 6.03
N GLN A 383 4.14 -17.68 5.39
CA GLN A 383 4.67 -18.91 6.01
C GLN A 383 5.55 -18.62 7.24
N LYS A 384 6.28 -17.49 7.24
CA LYS A 384 7.07 -17.02 8.38
C LYS A 384 6.23 -16.30 9.45
N GLY A 385 4.91 -16.22 9.27
CA GLY A 385 3.97 -15.58 10.20
C GLY A 385 4.04 -14.05 10.20
N VAL A 386 4.61 -13.44 9.16
CA VAL A 386 4.66 -11.99 9.02
C VAL A 386 3.28 -11.48 8.63
N THR A 387 2.77 -10.50 9.38
CA THR A 387 1.53 -9.80 9.01
C THR A 387 1.84 -8.77 7.93
N VAL A 388 1.20 -8.89 6.76
CA VAL A 388 1.31 -7.94 5.65
C VAL A 388 -0.03 -7.26 5.42
N ARG A 389 -0.03 -5.93 5.35
CA ARG A 389 -1.19 -5.09 5.04
C ARG A 389 -0.92 -4.25 3.80
N ASN A 390 -1.90 -4.04 2.94
CA ASN A 390 -1.74 -3.22 1.73
C ASN A 390 -2.44 -1.88 1.86
N GLN A 391 -1.72 -0.83 1.45
CA GLN A 391 -2.23 0.52 1.25
C GLN A 391 -2.18 0.83 -0.25
N SER A 392 -3.35 0.91 -0.87
CA SER A 392 -3.52 1.35 -2.26
C SER A 392 -3.87 2.83 -2.30
N VAL A 393 -3.51 3.52 -3.37
CA VAL A 393 -4.00 4.87 -3.70
C VAL A 393 -4.83 4.77 -4.97
N LEU A 394 -5.99 5.42 -4.96
CA LEU A 394 -6.87 5.55 -6.11
C LEU A 394 -6.25 6.53 -7.11
N LEU A 395 -5.95 6.06 -8.31
CA LEU A 395 -5.22 6.79 -9.34
C LEU A 395 -5.92 6.62 -10.69
N ARG A 396 -6.15 7.75 -11.38
CA ARG A 396 -6.85 7.82 -12.67
C ARG A 396 -6.15 7.01 -13.76
N GLY A 397 -6.88 6.12 -14.41
CA GLY A 397 -6.38 5.18 -15.41
C GLY A 397 -5.32 4.22 -14.89
N VAL A 398 -5.29 3.98 -13.57
CA VAL A 398 -4.47 2.93 -12.95
C VAL A 398 -5.37 1.91 -12.27
N ASN A 399 -6.27 2.34 -11.40
CA ASN A 399 -7.12 1.45 -10.60
C ASN A 399 -8.48 2.07 -10.24
N ASP A 400 -8.93 3.03 -11.03
CA ASP A 400 -10.14 3.82 -10.81
C ASP A 400 -11.41 3.22 -11.39
N ASP A 401 -11.39 1.93 -11.76
CA ASP A 401 -12.57 1.18 -12.17
C ASP A 401 -12.84 -0.03 -11.26
N VAL A 402 -14.12 -0.42 -11.19
CA VAL A 402 -14.62 -1.49 -10.30
C VAL A 402 -13.94 -2.83 -10.58
N ALA A 403 -13.67 -3.15 -11.86
CA ALA A 403 -13.08 -4.42 -12.24
C ALA A 403 -11.62 -4.50 -11.78
N THR A 404 -10.84 -3.45 -12.01
CA THR A 404 -9.43 -3.38 -11.62
C THR A 404 -9.25 -3.35 -10.11
N MET A 405 -9.98 -2.46 -9.39
CA MET A 405 -9.89 -2.36 -7.93
C MET A 405 -10.41 -3.64 -7.26
N GLY A 406 -11.53 -4.20 -7.74
CA GLY A 406 -12.07 -5.47 -7.24
C GLY A 406 -11.12 -6.65 -7.46
N ASN A 407 -10.41 -6.71 -8.59
CA ASN A 407 -9.38 -7.71 -8.85
C ASN A 407 -8.17 -7.52 -7.92
N LEU A 408 -7.71 -6.28 -7.72
CA LEU A 408 -6.61 -5.97 -6.81
C LEU A 408 -6.90 -6.48 -5.39
N ILE A 409 -8.07 -6.13 -4.84
CA ILE A 409 -8.47 -6.52 -3.49
C ILE A 409 -8.54 -8.05 -3.35
N ARG A 410 -9.14 -8.75 -4.33
CA ARG A 410 -9.22 -10.22 -4.30
C ARG A 410 -7.84 -10.87 -4.38
N ARG A 411 -6.97 -10.41 -5.28
CA ARG A 411 -5.61 -10.97 -5.39
C ARG A 411 -4.75 -10.72 -4.17
N LEU A 412 -4.87 -9.55 -3.53
CA LEU A 412 -4.25 -9.30 -2.23
C LEU A 412 -4.76 -10.32 -1.19
N ALA A 413 -6.07 -10.56 -1.17
CA ALA A 413 -6.68 -11.52 -0.26
C ALA A 413 -6.21 -12.96 -0.49
N ASP A 414 -6.13 -13.40 -1.74
CA ASP A 414 -5.63 -14.73 -2.12
C ASP A 414 -4.16 -14.96 -1.70
N LEU A 415 -3.39 -13.87 -1.53
CA LEU A 415 -2.00 -13.90 -1.05
C LEU A 415 -1.85 -13.70 0.46
N ASN A 416 -2.95 -13.68 1.21
CA ASN A 416 -2.98 -13.37 2.64
C ASN A 416 -2.36 -11.99 2.97
N ILE A 417 -2.43 -11.06 2.03
CA ILE A 417 -2.12 -9.65 2.27
C ILE A 417 -3.43 -8.96 2.61
N GLN A 418 -3.56 -8.43 3.83
CA GLN A 418 -4.77 -7.76 4.27
C GLN A 418 -4.94 -6.43 3.51
N PRO A 419 -5.99 -6.24 2.67
CA PRO A 419 -6.30 -4.94 2.10
C PRO A 419 -6.70 -4.00 3.24
N TYR A 420 -5.90 -2.97 3.48
CA TYR A 420 -6.09 -2.11 4.65
C TYR A 420 -6.73 -0.79 4.27
N TYR A 421 -6.10 -0.05 3.35
CA TYR A 421 -6.64 1.21 2.85
C TYR A 421 -6.66 1.27 1.34
N VAL A 422 -7.71 1.90 0.80
CA VAL A 422 -7.72 2.54 -0.51
C VAL A 422 -7.83 4.04 -0.24
N TYR A 423 -6.73 4.76 -0.45
CA TYR A 423 -6.69 6.21 -0.29
C TYR A 423 -7.25 6.89 -1.52
N GLN A 424 -8.12 7.89 -1.31
CA GLN A 424 -8.29 8.97 -2.26
C GLN A 424 -6.92 9.62 -2.50
N SER A 425 -6.58 9.94 -3.75
CA SER A 425 -5.29 10.57 -4.03
C SER A 425 -5.17 11.90 -3.28
N ASP A 426 -4.13 12.02 -2.47
CA ASP A 426 -3.78 13.28 -1.82
C ASP A 426 -3.50 14.36 -2.88
N MET A 427 -3.66 15.61 -2.47
CA MET A 427 -3.27 16.75 -3.29
C MET A 427 -1.74 16.81 -3.31
N VAL A 428 -1.12 16.34 -4.40
CA VAL A 428 0.33 16.32 -4.58
C VAL A 428 0.67 17.11 -5.84
N ARG A 429 1.74 17.90 -5.77
CA ARG A 429 2.21 18.73 -6.90
C ARG A 429 2.49 17.89 -8.15
N GLY A 430 2.00 18.33 -9.30
CA GLY A 430 2.30 17.75 -10.61
C GLY A 430 1.67 16.37 -10.85
N VAL A 431 0.64 16.00 -10.09
CA VAL A 431 -0.13 14.76 -10.30
C VAL A 431 -1.63 14.97 -10.34
N GLU A 432 -2.07 16.18 -10.63
CA GLU A 432 -3.48 16.52 -10.86
C GLU A 432 -4.14 15.58 -11.87
N ASP A 433 -3.40 15.14 -12.89
CA ASP A 433 -3.79 14.17 -13.92
C ASP A 433 -4.10 12.76 -13.39
N LEU A 434 -3.59 12.42 -12.21
CA LEU A 434 -3.82 11.14 -11.55
C LEU A 434 -4.94 11.20 -10.51
N ARG A 435 -5.42 12.38 -10.11
CA ARG A 435 -6.48 12.51 -9.10
C ARG A 435 -7.85 12.15 -9.67
N THR A 436 -8.74 11.67 -8.83
CA THR A 436 -10.16 11.40 -9.16
C THR A 436 -11.06 12.27 -8.28
N PRO A 437 -12.28 12.62 -8.72
CA PRO A 437 -13.25 13.24 -7.81
C PRO A 437 -13.65 12.30 -6.67
N LEU A 438 -14.12 12.84 -5.55
CA LEU A 438 -14.60 12.06 -4.40
C LEU A 438 -15.74 11.12 -4.79
N SER A 439 -16.59 11.49 -5.76
CA SER A 439 -17.64 10.63 -6.29
C SER A 439 -17.11 9.28 -6.80
N ARG A 440 -15.88 9.24 -7.36
CA ARG A 440 -15.29 8.02 -7.89
C ARG A 440 -14.97 7.00 -6.79
N ILE A 441 -14.35 7.44 -5.69
CA ILE A 441 -14.00 6.53 -4.59
C ILE A 441 -15.27 5.99 -3.89
N LEU A 442 -16.31 6.82 -3.79
CA LEU A 442 -17.64 6.43 -3.27
C LEU A 442 -18.31 5.39 -4.18
N GLU A 443 -18.27 5.60 -5.50
CA GLU A 443 -18.82 4.66 -6.48
C GLU A 443 -18.12 3.29 -6.41
N LEU A 444 -16.79 3.28 -6.37
CA LEU A 444 -16.00 2.05 -6.27
C LEU A 444 -16.35 1.26 -5.02
N GLU A 445 -16.37 1.94 -3.87
CA GLU A 445 -16.69 1.31 -2.59
C GLU A 445 -18.09 0.68 -2.61
N ARG A 446 -19.10 1.42 -3.09
CA ARG A 446 -20.49 0.97 -3.17
C ARG A 446 -20.64 -0.27 -4.03
N ASN A 447 -19.98 -0.31 -5.18
CA ASN A 447 -20.09 -1.41 -6.13
C ASN A 447 -19.26 -2.64 -5.73
N ILE A 448 -18.17 -2.47 -4.98
CA ILE A 448 -17.32 -3.57 -4.53
C ILE A 448 -17.83 -4.18 -3.22
N ARG A 449 -18.35 -3.37 -2.30
CA ARG A 449 -18.83 -3.82 -0.99
C ARG A 449 -19.91 -4.89 -1.16
N GLY A 450 -19.78 -5.98 -0.40
CA GLY A 450 -20.67 -7.15 -0.49
C GLY A 450 -20.26 -8.19 -1.54
N THR A 451 -19.39 -7.83 -2.49
CA THR A 451 -18.87 -8.76 -3.52
C THR A 451 -17.57 -9.47 -3.10
N ILE A 452 -16.97 -9.05 -1.97
CA ILE A 452 -15.73 -9.57 -1.38
C ILE A 452 -16.01 -9.89 0.09
N ALA A 453 -15.32 -10.90 0.63
CA ALA A 453 -15.42 -11.26 2.04
C ALA A 453 -15.16 -10.03 2.95
N GLY A 454 -16.08 -9.76 3.87
CA GLY A 454 -16.09 -8.49 4.62
C GLY A 454 -14.80 -8.20 5.40
N PHE A 455 -14.12 -9.22 5.92
CA PHE A 455 -12.85 -9.06 6.64
C PHE A 455 -11.64 -8.71 5.74
N MET A 456 -11.80 -8.82 4.42
CA MET A 456 -10.81 -8.43 3.41
C MET A 456 -11.23 -7.18 2.64
N MET A 457 -12.35 -6.55 3.01
CA MET A 457 -12.75 -5.28 2.42
C MET A 457 -11.90 -4.15 3.04
N PRO A 458 -11.10 -3.40 2.25
CA PRO A 458 -10.33 -2.28 2.78
C PRO A 458 -11.25 -1.14 3.21
N GLN A 459 -10.70 -0.24 4.02
CA GLN A 459 -11.33 1.05 4.28
C GLN A 459 -10.99 1.99 3.11
N PHE A 460 -12.00 2.57 2.49
CA PHE A 460 -11.84 3.63 1.49
C PHE A 460 -11.77 4.95 2.26
N VAL A 461 -10.67 5.69 2.13
CA VAL A 461 -10.35 6.81 3.01
C VAL A 461 -9.86 8.04 2.26
N VAL A 462 -10.09 9.21 2.85
CA VAL A 462 -9.49 10.49 2.45
C VAL A 462 -8.55 10.92 3.58
N ASP A 463 -7.28 11.21 3.28
CA ASP A 463 -6.40 11.89 4.24
C ASP A 463 -6.63 13.40 4.08
N LEU A 464 -7.18 14.03 5.10
CA LEU A 464 -7.64 15.40 4.99
C LEU A 464 -6.45 16.37 4.88
N PRO A 465 -6.45 17.27 3.88
CA PRO A 465 -5.49 18.37 3.81
C PRO A 465 -5.49 19.18 5.11
N GLY A 466 -4.35 19.76 5.46
CA GLY A 466 -4.22 20.58 6.67
C GLY A 466 -4.06 19.80 7.98
N GLY A 467 -4.02 18.47 7.94
CA GLY A 467 -3.73 17.65 9.11
C GLY A 467 -4.95 17.06 9.83
N GLY A 468 -6.15 17.09 9.23
CA GLY A 468 -7.36 16.47 9.81
C GLY A 468 -7.30 14.94 9.90
N GLY A 469 -6.34 14.33 9.21
CA GLY A 469 -6.08 12.89 9.25
C GLY A 469 -7.05 12.08 8.40
N LYS A 470 -6.99 10.75 8.56
CA LYS A 470 -7.67 9.78 7.68
C LYS A 470 -9.13 9.61 8.09
N ARG A 471 -10.06 9.88 7.17
CA ARG A 471 -11.51 9.69 7.34
C ARG A 471 -12.04 8.68 6.34
N LEU A 472 -13.08 7.93 6.72
CA LEU A 472 -13.78 7.08 5.75
C LEU A 472 -14.38 7.96 4.65
N ALA A 473 -14.21 7.58 3.39
CA ALA A 473 -14.64 8.41 2.26
C ALA A 473 -16.14 8.73 2.28
N ASN A 474 -16.96 7.89 2.92
CA ASN A 474 -18.41 8.11 3.06
C ASN A 474 -18.81 8.89 4.34
N SER A 475 -17.84 9.45 5.08
CA SER A 475 -18.07 10.19 6.33
C SER A 475 -17.92 11.71 6.19
N PHE A 476 -18.11 12.24 4.98
CA PHE A 476 -18.13 13.68 4.73
C PHE A 476 -19.35 14.34 5.36
N GLU A 477 -19.23 15.62 5.71
CA GLU A 477 -20.35 16.43 6.22
C GLU A 477 -21.21 16.94 5.05
N LYS A 478 -20.54 17.47 4.01
CA LYS A 478 -21.13 17.94 2.76
C LYS A 478 -20.22 17.60 1.60
N TYR A 479 -20.81 17.34 0.44
CA TYR A 479 -20.09 17.19 -0.81
C TYR A 479 -20.93 17.81 -1.93
N ASP A 480 -20.38 18.82 -2.57
CA ASP A 480 -20.95 19.44 -3.76
C ASP A 480 -20.18 18.95 -4.99
N GLU A 481 -20.81 18.05 -5.76
CA GLU A 481 -20.24 17.46 -6.97
C GLU A 481 -20.01 18.49 -8.09
N GLU A 482 -20.74 19.61 -8.11
CA GLU A 482 -20.60 20.62 -9.16
C GLU A 482 -19.35 21.49 -8.93
N SER A 483 -19.11 21.89 -7.69
CA SER A 483 -17.90 22.61 -7.30
C SER A 483 -16.70 21.69 -7.04
N GLY A 484 -16.94 20.39 -6.79
CA GLY A 484 -15.90 19.42 -6.44
C GLY A 484 -15.35 19.64 -5.03
N VAL A 485 -16.16 20.18 -4.11
CA VAL A 485 -15.75 20.55 -2.76
C VAL A 485 -16.46 19.68 -1.73
N SER A 486 -15.69 19.06 -0.85
CA SER A 486 -16.21 18.29 0.29
C SER A 486 -15.69 18.82 1.62
N THR A 487 -16.56 18.85 2.63
CA THR A 487 -16.22 19.30 3.99
C THR A 487 -16.28 18.14 4.99
N TRP A 488 -15.44 18.23 6.01
CA TRP A 488 -15.15 17.12 6.91
C TRP A 488 -14.87 17.59 8.33
N LYS A 489 -15.18 16.75 9.32
CA LYS A 489 -14.75 16.93 10.70
C LYS A 489 -13.93 15.76 11.21
N ALA A 490 -13.01 16.06 12.13
CA ALA A 490 -12.13 15.08 12.76
C ALA A 490 -12.12 15.22 14.29
N PRO A 491 -13.24 14.93 14.99
CA PRO A 491 -13.37 15.21 16.42
C PRO A 491 -12.33 14.52 17.31
N GLY A 492 -11.87 13.32 16.92
CA GLY A 492 -10.82 12.60 17.65
C GLY A 492 -9.38 13.08 17.39
N VAL A 493 -9.18 14.07 16.52
CA VAL A 493 -7.86 14.60 16.13
C VAL A 493 -7.81 16.12 16.33
N ALA A 494 -8.80 16.84 15.80
CA ALA A 494 -8.83 18.30 15.74
C ALA A 494 -10.14 18.92 16.30
N GLY A 495 -10.95 18.13 17.03
CA GLY A 495 -12.20 18.62 17.61
C GLY A 495 -13.22 19.07 16.54
N ASP A 496 -13.76 20.28 16.71
CA ASP A 496 -14.80 20.83 15.83
C ASP A 496 -14.26 21.52 14.56
N GLU A 497 -12.93 21.50 14.35
CA GLU A 497 -12.32 22.05 13.15
C GLU A 497 -12.87 21.38 11.88
N GLU A 498 -13.16 22.22 10.88
CA GLU A 498 -13.66 21.78 9.58
C GLU A 498 -12.53 21.78 8.56
N PHE A 499 -12.41 20.69 7.82
CA PHE A 499 -11.42 20.49 6.77
C PHE A 499 -12.10 20.39 5.42
N THR A 500 -11.40 20.81 4.37
CA THR A 500 -11.89 20.75 2.99
C THR A 500 -11.00 19.87 2.13
N TYR A 501 -11.61 19.01 1.31
CA TYR A 501 -10.93 18.33 0.22
C TYR A 501 -11.50 18.82 -1.11
N HIS A 502 -10.61 19.11 -2.05
CA HIS A 502 -10.94 19.59 -3.39
C HIS A 502 -10.66 18.50 -4.42
N ASP A 503 -11.64 18.25 -5.28
CA ASP A 503 -11.51 17.38 -6.44
C ASP A 503 -10.48 17.92 -7.46
N PRO A 504 -10.06 17.11 -8.45
CA PRO A 504 -9.23 17.60 -9.54
C PRO A 504 -9.89 18.71 -10.36
N VAL A 505 -9.11 19.71 -10.76
CA VAL A 505 -9.56 20.85 -11.59
C VAL A 505 -10.24 20.36 -12.89
N SER A 506 -9.77 19.25 -13.46
CA SER A 506 -10.29 18.68 -14.71
C SER A 506 -11.45 17.69 -14.52
N ALA A 507 -12.05 17.56 -13.32
CA ALA A 507 -13.09 16.55 -13.06
C ALA A 507 -14.34 16.67 -13.95
N LYS A 508 -14.50 17.78 -14.68
CA LYS A 508 -15.69 18.10 -15.48
C LYS A 508 -15.70 17.51 -16.90
N ASP A 509 -14.60 16.93 -17.39
CA ASP A 509 -14.47 16.56 -18.81
C ASP A 509 -14.77 15.08 -19.14
N ASP A 510 -15.09 14.23 -18.15
CA ASP A 510 -15.25 12.78 -18.34
C ASP A 510 -16.72 12.29 -18.23
N SER A 511 -17.72 13.18 -18.36
CA SER A 511 -19.16 12.81 -18.39
C SER A 511 -19.64 12.33 -19.75
#